data_AF-A0A450S101-F1
#
_entry.id   AF-A0A450S101-F1
#
_cell.length_a   1.000
_cell.length_b   1.000
_cell.length_c   1.000
_cell.angle_alpha   90.00
_cell.angle_beta   90.00
_cell.angle_gamma   90.00
#
_symmetry.space_group_name_H-M   'P 1'
#
loop_
_entity.id
_entity.type
_entity.pdbx_description
1 polymer ?
#
loop_
_entity_poly.entity_id
_entity_poly.type
_entity_poly.pdbx_seq_one_letter_code
_entity_poly.pdbx_strand_id
1 'polypeptide(L)'
;MQGFVGLMRSFARPEYPFGGASPRWHFSLLILAILLAGCAISPEPRPVEVVNPRATWQERSRELAELREWSCVGRIAIRTDDGAWNLSMHWRQRDDDYRIRFNAPFALGSAEIVGNPGKVVLRTTDRGTFSAADPESLLFYAMGWRIPVSGLRSWILGIPEENEFIDKWEIDFSGRLKQLRQSGWEINYLGYRRIRALELPVRLELENPRFRARIQIIRWVLPPT
;
A
#
# COMPACT_ATOMS: atom_id res chain seq x y z
N MET A 1 -77.48 62.23 -10.57
CA MET A 1 -77.05 63.61 -10.28
C MET A 1 -75.71 63.53 -9.55
N GLN A 2 -74.64 64.01 -10.20
CA GLN A 2 -73.33 64.50 -9.70
C GLN A 2 -72.46 63.73 -8.65
N GLY A 3 -71.14 63.73 -8.92
CA GLY A 3 -70.02 63.74 -7.93
C GLY A 3 -69.12 62.49 -7.93
N PHE A 4 -67.88 62.52 -8.47
CA PHE A 4 -66.57 62.71 -7.79
C PHE A 4 -66.25 61.60 -6.75
N VAL A 5 -65.08 60.95 -6.59
CA VAL A 5 -63.70 61.02 -7.11
C VAL A 5 -62.93 59.78 -6.58
N GLY A 6 -61.81 59.39 -7.20
CA GLY A 6 -60.70 58.70 -6.48
C GLY A 6 -60.34 57.29 -7.02
N LEU A 7 -59.49 57.14 -8.03
CA LEU A 7 -58.00 57.11 -7.97
C LEU A 7 -57.43 55.75 -7.53
N MET A 8 -56.93 54.94 -8.49
CA MET A 8 -55.75 54.10 -8.27
C MET A 8 -55.09 53.62 -9.58
N ARG A 9 -53.98 54.29 -9.89
CA ARG A 9 -52.67 53.78 -10.35
C ARG A 9 -52.62 52.71 -11.47
N SER A 10 -52.22 53.20 -12.64
CA SER A 10 -51.12 52.70 -13.50
C SER A 10 -50.35 51.45 -13.02
N PHE A 11 -50.36 50.40 -13.84
CA PHE A 11 -49.19 49.54 -14.09
C PHE A 11 -49.10 49.21 -15.57
N ALA A 12 -48.06 49.74 -16.21
CA ALA A 12 -47.64 49.43 -17.56
C ALA A 12 -47.16 47.96 -17.63
N ARG A 13 -47.51 47.26 -18.72
CA ARG A 13 -46.92 45.97 -19.07
C ARG A 13 -45.53 46.24 -19.67
N PRO A 14 -44.43 45.69 -19.14
CA PRO A 14 -43.20 45.64 -19.90
C PRO A 14 -43.32 44.54 -20.96
N GLU A 15 -43.12 44.95 -22.19
CA GLU A 15 -42.87 44.10 -23.35
C GLU A 15 -41.63 43.24 -23.06
N TYR A 16 -41.73 41.92 -23.26
CA TYR A 16 -40.56 41.03 -23.24
C TYR A 16 -39.88 41.10 -24.62
N PRO A 17 -38.63 41.60 -24.74
CA PRO A 17 -37.89 41.40 -25.97
C PRO A 17 -37.34 39.97 -25.98
N PHE A 18 -37.75 39.21 -27.00
CA PHE A 18 -37.04 38.02 -27.45
C PHE A 18 -35.63 38.42 -27.89
N GLY A 19 -34.68 38.44 -26.96
CA GLY A 19 -33.26 38.56 -27.23
C GLY A 19 -32.71 37.22 -27.68
N GLY A 20 -32.45 37.07 -28.98
CA GLY A 20 -31.82 35.89 -29.56
C GLY A 20 -30.49 35.55 -28.89
N ALA A 21 -30.48 34.46 -28.13
CA ALA A 21 -29.25 33.88 -27.61
C ALA A 21 -28.41 33.39 -28.81
N SER A 22 -27.35 34.11 -29.13
CA SER A 22 -26.45 33.77 -30.23
C SER A 22 -25.89 32.34 -30.08
N PRO A 23 -25.78 31.54 -31.16
CA PRO A 23 -25.33 30.13 -31.10
C PRO A 23 -23.84 29.97 -30.72
N ARG A 24 -23.11 31.08 -30.60
CA ARG A 24 -21.67 31.12 -30.31
C ARG A 24 -21.34 30.65 -28.89
N TRP A 25 -22.27 30.81 -27.95
CA TRP A 25 -22.04 30.43 -26.54
C TRP A 25 -22.17 28.93 -26.30
N HIS A 26 -23.05 28.26 -27.04
CA HIS A 26 -23.21 26.81 -27.01
C HIS A 26 -21.99 26.09 -27.60
N PHE A 27 -21.39 26.65 -28.66
CA PHE A 27 -20.18 26.11 -29.28
C PHE A 27 -18.96 26.15 -28.34
N SER A 28 -18.78 27.25 -27.60
CA SER A 28 -17.69 27.37 -26.61
C SER A 28 -17.85 26.42 -25.42
N LEU A 29 -19.08 26.20 -24.96
CA LEU A 29 -19.38 25.23 -23.89
C LEU A 29 -19.14 23.78 -24.34
N LEU A 30 -19.43 23.46 -25.60
CA LEU A 30 -19.21 22.14 -26.18
C LEU A 30 -17.71 21.83 -26.35
N ILE A 31 -16.92 22.83 -26.80
CA ILE A 31 -15.46 22.71 -26.92
C ILE A 31 -14.81 22.53 -25.54
N LEU A 32 -15.24 23.28 -24.52
CA LEU A 32 -14.74 23.11 -23.16
C LEU A 32 -15.06 21.71 -22.60
N ALA A 33 -16.26 21.20 -22.83
CA ALA A 33 -16.64 19.84 -22.41
C ALA A 33 -15.78 18.75 -23.07
N ILE A 34 -15.42 18.91 -24.35
CA ILE A 34 -14.52 17.98 -25.06
C ILE A 34 -13.09 18.04 -24.50
N LEU A 35 -12.60 19.24 -24.14
CA LEU A 35 -11.27 19.41 -23.57
C LEU A 35 -11.14 18.78 -22.16
N LEU A 36 -12.23 18.72 -21.38
CA LEU A 36 -12.22 18.03 -20.07
C LEU A 36 -12.29 16.49 -20.18
N ALA A 37 -12.80 15.93 -21.29
CA ALA A 37 -12.91 14.49 -21.48
C ALA A 37 -11.57 13.79 -21.81
N GLY A 38 -10.53 14.55 -22.18
CA GLY A 38 -9.24 14.00 -22.62
C GLY A 38 -8.31 13.48 -21.52
N CYS A 39 -8.55 13.83 -20.25
CA CYS A 39 -7.59 13.55 -19.17
C CYS A 39 -7.86 12.24 -18.39
N ALA A 40 -8.88 11.45 -18.73
CA ALA A 40 -9.28 10.28 -17.92
C ALA A 40 -8.97 8.92 -18.55
N ILE A 41 -8.46 8.84 -19.79
CA ILE A 41 -8.10 7.57 -20.41
C ILE A 41 -6.69 7.17 -19.98
N SER A 42 -6.60 6.46 -18.86
CA SER A 42 -5.45 5.61 -18.57
C SER A 42 -5.60 4.30 -19.35
N PRO A 43 -4.72 3.97 -20.30
CA PRO A 43 -4.72 2.65 -20.92
C PRO A 43 -4.44 1.62 -19.83
N GLU A 44 -5.39 0.74 -19.56
CA GLU A 44 -5.13 -0.42 -18.70
C GLU A 44 -4.08 -1.29 -19.42
N PRO A 45 -2.95 -1.64 -18.76
CA PRO A 45 -1.94 -2.50 -19.37
C PRO A 45 -2.61 -3.79 -19.85
N ARG A 46 -2.41 -4.16 -21.12
CA ARG A 46 -2.94 -5.42 -21.65
C ARG A 46 -2.40 -6.57 -20.78
N PRO A 47 -3.25 -7.54 -20.38
CA PRO A 47 -2.78 -8.72 -19.68
C PRO A 47 -1.72 -9.40 -20.54
N VAL A 48 -0.49 -9.49 -20.04
CA VAL A 48 0.52 -10.35 -20.65
C VAL A 48 0.02 -11.77 -20.45
N GLU A 49 -0.26 -12.48 -21.55
CA GLU A 49 -0.70 -13.86 -21.49
C GLU A 49 0.44 -14.72 -20.99
N VAL A 50 0.35 -15.15 -19.72
CA VAL A 50 1.34 -16.01 -19.10
C VAL A 50 1.01 -17.45 -19.46
N VAL A 51 1.79 -18.01 -20.40
CA VAL A 51 1.60 -19.37 -20.91
C VAL A 51 1.82 -20.44 -19.81
N ASN A 52 2.76 -20.19 -18.90
CA ASN A 52 3.05 -21.10 -17.78
C ASN A 52 3.25 -20.30 -16.47
N PRO A 53 2.19 -20.17 -15.65
CA PRO A 53 2.26 -19.43 -14.39
C PRO A 53 3.26 -20.02 -13.40
N ARG A 54 3.45 -21.34 -13.37
CA ARG A 54 4.40 -22.00 -12.47
C ARG A 54 5.85 -21.72 -12.87
N ALA A 55 6.18 -21.81 -14.15
CA ALA A 55 7.53 -21.48 -14.64
C ALA A 55 7.85 -20.00 -14.40
N THR A 56 6.87 -19.12 -14.67
CA THR A 56 6.98 -17.68 -14.42
C THR A 56 7.20 -17.38 -12.94
N TRP A 57 6.47 -18.07 -12.04
CA TRP A 57 6.68 -17.96 -10.61
C TRP A 57 8.08 -18.40 -10.19
N GLN A 58 8.62 -19.48 -10.77
CA GLN A 58 9.93 -20.01 -10.42
C GLN A 58 11.06 -19.06 -10.85
N GLU A 59 10.98 -18.51 -12.06
CA GLU A 59 11.93 -17.52 -12.56
C GLU A 59 11.89 -16.24 -11.72
N ARG A 60 10.69 -15.69 -11.48
CA ARG A 60 10.49 -14.53 -10.61
C ARG A 60 11.02 -14.77 -9.21
N SER A 61 10.78 -15.95 -8.63
CA SER A 61 11.20 -16.24 -7.26
C SER A 61 12.73 -16.30 -7.14
N ARG A 62 13.44 -16.79 -8.17
CA ARG A 62 14.90 -16.75 -8.24
C ARG A 62 15.42 -15.31 -8.33
N GLU A 63 14.87 -14.51 -9.24
CA GLU A 63 15.27 -13.10 -9.40
C GLU A 63 15.05 -12.29 -8.11
N LEU A 64 13.92 -12.52 -7.42
CA LEU A 64 13.62 -11.86 -6.15
C LEU A 64 14.49 -12.36 -4.99
N ALA A 65 14.89 -13.63 -4.97
CA ALA A 65 15.80 -14.16 -3.96
C ALA A 65 17.21 -13.55 -4.08
N GLU A 66 17.62 -13.16 -5.29
CA GLU A 66 18.90 -12.49 -5.55
C GLU A 66 18.87 -10.99 -5.20
N LEU A 67 17.70 -10.41 -4.86
CA LEU A 67 17.55 -9.00 -4.54
C LEU A 67 18.09 -8.68 -3.13
N ARG A 68 19.38 -8.41 -3.07
CA ARG A 68 20.13 -8.12 -1.82
C ARG A 68 19.88 -6.73 -1.25
N GLU A 69 19.65 -5.73 -2.11
CA GLU A 69 19.39 -4.36 -1.68
C GLU A 69 17.97 -3.94 -2.09
N TRP A 70 17.22 -3.37 -1.15
CA TRP A 70 15.93 -2.75 -1.42
C TRP A 70 15.49 -1.89 -0.23
N SER A 71 14.55 -0.99 -0.47
CA SER A 71 13.82 -0.36 0.62
C SER A 71 12.35 -0.16 0.29
N CYS A 72 11.53 -0.15 1.33
CA CYS A 72 10.11 0.12 1.19
C CYS A 72 9.60 1.02 2.31
N VAL A 73 8.60 1.82 1.98
CA VAL A 73 7.86 2.65 2.92
C VAL A 73 6.40 2.24 2.85
N GLY A 74 5.80 2.02 4.02
CA GLY A 74 4.44 1.51 4.11
C GLY A 74 3.72 1.93 5.38
N ARG A 75 2.49 1.45 5.49
CA ARG A 75 1.66 1.53 6.69
C ARG A 75 1.28 0.11 7.11
N ILE A 76 1.25 -0.11 8.41
CA ILE A 76 0.89 -1.38 9.02
C ILE A 76 -0.24 -1.13 10.00
N ALA A 77 -1.31 -1.92 9.90
CA ALA A 77 -2.33 -2.04 10.93
C ALA A 77 -2.14 -3.39 11.62
N ILE A 78 -1.75 -3.38 12.89
CA ILE A 78 -1.56 -4.56 13.74
C ILE A 78 -2.77 -4.73 14.64
N ARG A 79 -3.20 -5.98 14.81
CA ARG A 79 -4.18 -6.38 15.81
C ARG A 79 -3.69 -7.65 16.51
N THR A 80 -3.63 -7.59 17.83
CA THR A 80 -3.32 -8.72 18.72
C THR A 80 -4.40 -8.83 19.79
N ASP A 81 -4.25 -9.79 20.69
CA ASP A 81 -5.11 -9.92 21.88
C ASP A 81 -4.98 -8.73 22.83
N ASP A 82 -3.80 -8.07 22.84
CA ASP A 82 -3.46 -6.97 23.73
C ASP A 82 -3.87 -5.59 23.18
N GLY A 83 -4.23 -5.50 21.90
CA GLY A 83 -4.63 -4.22 21.31
C GLY A 83 -4.51 -4.13 19.80
N ALA A 84 -4.68 -2.91 19.30
CA ALA A 84 -4.55 -2.59 17.88
C ALA A 84 -3.75 -1.29 17.70
N TRP A 85 -2.84 -1.30 16.75
CA TRP A 85 -1.95 -0.17 16.45
C TRP A 85 -1.86 0.07 14.96
N ASN A 86 -1.82 1.34 14.59
CA ASN A 86 -1.46 1.75 13.25
C ASN A 86 -0.07 2.36 13.32
N LEU A 87 0.81 2.02 12.38
CA LEU A 87 2.19 2.52 12.34
C LEU A 87 2.64 2.71 10.90
N SER A 88 3.50 3.71 10.69
CA SER A 88 4.31 3.81 9.48
C SER A 88 5.52 2.89 9.60
N MET A 89 5.91 2.28 8.50
CA MET A 89 7.11 1.45 8.39
C MET A 89 8.05 2.04 7.34
N HIS A 90 9.34 2.08 7.65
CA HIS A 90 10.41 2.25 6.68
C HIS A 90 11.40 1.10 6.86
N TRP A 91 11.49 0.22 5.87
CA TRP A 91 12.44 -0.89 5.83
C TRP A 91 13.53 -0.57 4.81
N ARG A 92 14.79 -0.70 5.20
CA ARG A 92 15.94 -0.74 4.29
C ARG A 92 16.69 -2.05 4.51
N GLN A 93 16.85 -2.82 3.44
CA GLN A 93 17.60 -4.06 3.39
C GLN A 93 18.86 -3.84 2.55
N ARG A 94 19.99 -4.36 3.02
CA ARG A 94 21.26 -4.41 2.30
C ARG A 94 22.01 -5.68 2.70
N ASP A 95 22.01 -6.68 1.82
CA ASP A 95 22.49 -8.03 2.15
C ASP A 95 21.81 -8.52 3.43
N ASP A 96 22.58 -8.87 4.45
CA ASP A 96 22.06 -9.30 5.75
C ASP A 96 21.90 -8.15 6.75
N ASP A 97 22.37 -6.95 6.39
CA ASP A 97 22.11 -5.75 7.15
C ASP A 97 20.70 -5.25 6.87
N TYR A 98 19.99 -4.87 7.92
CA TYR A 98 18.69 -4.25 7.78
C TYR A 98 18.44 -3.18 8.83
N ARG A 99 17.60 -2.23 8.46
CA ARG A 99 17.06 -1.22 9.36
C ARG A 99 15.57 -1.07 9.12
N ILE A 100 14.79 -1.34 10.17
CA ILE A 100 13.33 -1.21 10.15
C ILE A 100 12.94 -0.16 11.17
N ARG A 101 12.25 0.88 10.72
CA ARG A 101 11.72 1.93 11.59
C ARG A 101 10.21 1.91 11.57
N PHE A 102 9.63 1.87 12.76
CA PHE A 102 8.20 1.97 13.00
C PHE A 102 7.91 3.29 13.72
N ASN A 103 6.96 4.06 13.21
CA ASN A 103 6.48 5.26 13.91
C ASN A 103 4.96 5.17 14.08
N ALA A 104 4.50 5.18 15.33
CA ALA A 104 3.09 5.25 15.65
C ALA A 104 2.59 6.71 15.56
N PRO A 105 1.34 6.94 15.11
CA PRO A 105 0.65 8.20 15.33
C PRO A 105 0.53 8.50 16.83
N PHE A 106 0.60 9.78 17.21
CA PHE A 106 0.62 10.27 18.61
C PHE A 106 1.90 9.91 19.39
N ALA A 107 2.00 10.38 20.64
CA ALA A 107 3.15 10.21 21.53
C ALA A 107 3.44 8.75 21.96
N LEU A 108 2.89 7.75 21.25
CA LEU A 108 3.14 6.32 21.46
C LEU A 108 4.57 5.90 21.08
N GLY A 109 5.35 6.81 20.49
CA GLY A 109 6.78 6.64 20.28
C GLY A 109 7.15 6.03 18.93
N SER A 110 8.43 5.71 18.81
CA SER A 110 9.02 5.05 17.66
C SER A 110 9.83 3.84 18.09
N ALA A 111 9.92 2.86 17.20
CA ALA A 111 10.78 1.70 17.35
C ALA A 111 11.72 1.59 16.13
N GLU A 112 13.00 1.34 16.36
CA GLU A 112 13.99 1.09 15.33
C GLU A 112 14.67 -0.24 15.61
N ILE A 113 14.62 -1.16 14.65
CA ILE A 113 15.38 -2.41 14.66
C ILE A 113 16.52 -2.26 13.66
N VAL A 114 17.75 -2.50 14.12
CA VAL A 114 18.93 -2.60 13.27
C VAL A 114 19.51 -3.98 13.50
N GLY A 115 19.63 -4.78 12.45
CA GLY A 115 20.23 -6.10 12.52
C GLY A 115 21.32 -6.28 11.50
N ASN A 116 22.30 -7.09 11.88
CA ASN A 116 23.34 -7.64 11.02
C ASN A 116 23.65 -9.08 11.49
N PRO A 117 24.45 -9.86 10.74
CA PRO A 117 24.90 -11.16 11.19
C PRO A 117 25.57 -11.08 12.59
N GLY A 118 24.91 -11.66 13.59
CA GLY A 118 25.42 -11.78 14.96
C GLY A 118 25.00 -10.68 15.94
N LYS A 119 24.33 -9.61 15.51
CA LYS A 119 23.80 -8.61 16.45
C LYS A 119 22.53 -7.93 15.95
N VAL A 120 21.51 -7.93 16.80
CA VAL A 120 20.31 -7.12 16.61
C VAL A 120 20.18 -6.11 17.74
N VAL A 121 19.82 -4.88 17.38
CA VAL A 121 19.55 -3.78 18.31
C VAL A 121 18.14 -3.26 18.06
N LEU A 122 17.35 -3.13 19.12
CA LEU A 122 16.07 -2.44 19.12
C LEU A 122 16.18 -1.19 19.97
N ARG A 123 15.77 -0.06 19.40
CA ARG A 123 15.65 1.21 20.11
C ARG A 123 14.18 1.57 20.16
N THR A 124 13.65 1.80 21.34
CA THR A 124 12.30 2.36 21.51
C THR A 124 12.38 3.69 22.22
N THR A 125 11.43 4.59 21.94
CA THR A 125 11.39 5.91 22.57
C THR A 125 11.07 5.82 24.07
N ASP A 126 10.34 4.78 24.50
CA ASP A 126 9.79 4.63 25.85
C ASP A 126 10.62 3.72 26.77
N ARG A 127 11.28 2.69 26.22
CA ARG A 127 11.98 1.64 27.00
C ARG A 127 13.49 1.61 26.76
N GLY A 128 14.02 2.47 25.90
CA GLY A 128 15.47 2.59 25.66
C GLY A 128 15.99 1.63 24.59
N THR A 129 17.21 1.13 24.78
CA THR A 129 17.90 0.29 23.78
C THR A 129 18.09 -1.13 24.31
N PHE A 130 17.69 -2.11 23.51
CA PHE A 130 17.85 -3.54 23.75
C PHE A 130 18.75 -4.15 22.67
N SER A 131 19.46 -5.22 23.01
CA SER A 131 20.22 -5.99 22.03
C SER A 131 20.12 -7.48 22.32
N ALA A 132 20.07 -8.28 21.26
CA ALA A 132 20.09 -9.74 21.31
C ALA A 132 20.89 -10.31 20.14
N ALA A 133 21.11 -11.62 20.16
CA ALA A 133 21.74 -12.34 19.05
C ALA A 133 20.80 -12.48 17.85
N ASP A 134 19.50 -12.62 18.11
CA ASP A 134 18.46 -12.79 17.11
C ASP A 134 17.33 -11.75 17.28
N PRO A 135 16.68 -11.33 16.18
CA PRO A 135 15.61 -10.33 16.25
C PRO A 135 14.33 -10.85 16.90
N GLU A 136 14.01 -12.13 16.75
CA GLU A 136 12.79 -12.75 17.27
C GLU A 136 12.73 -12.66 18.79
N SER A 137 13.82 -13.03 19.47
CA SER A 137 13.95 -12.92 20.92
C SER A 137 13.77 -11.47 21.37
N LEU A 138 14.37 -10.53 20.66
CA LEU A 138 14.31 -9.12 21.02
C LEU A 138 12.91 -8.50 20.79
N LEU A 139 12.21 -8.89 19.72
CA LEU A 139 10.79 -8.56 19.51
C LEU A 139 9.92 -9.17 20.62
N PHE A 140 10.20 -10.40 21.01
CA PHE A 140 9.46 -11.09 22.07
C PHE A 140 9.66 -10.41 23.43
N TYR A 141 10.90 -10.07 23.81
CA TYR A 141 11.15 -9.40 25.09
C TYR A 141 10.60 -7.98 25.13
N ALA A 142 10.71 -7.23 24.04
CA ALA A 142 10.29 -5.83 24.03
C ALA A 142 8.78 -5.67 23.84
N MET A 143 8.14 -6.53 23.03
CA MET A 143 6.74 -6.36 22.59
C MET A 143 5.87 -7.59 22.80
N GLY A 144 6.43 -8.73 23.23
CA GLY A 144 5.69 -9.99 23.40
C GLY A 144 5.42 -10.74 22.10
N TRP A 145 5.88 -10.23 20.96
CA TRP A 145 5.56 -10.78 19.65
C TRP A 145 6.64 -11.73 19.15
N ARG A 146 6.23 -12.91 18.68
CA ARG A 146 7.11 -13.86 17.98
C ARG A 146 6.87 -13.77 16.50
N ILE A 147 7.67 -12.96 15.80
CA ILE A 147 7.55 -12.74 14.36
C ILE A 147 8.89 -13.08 13.72
N PRO A 148 8.95 -14.05 12.78
CA PRO A 148 10.19 -14.40 12.10
C PRO A 148 10.59 -13.25 11.16
N VAL A 149 11.65 -12.54 11.50
CA VAL A 149 12.14 -11.40 10.71
C VAL A 149 12.77 -11.88 9.40
N SER A 150 13.43 -13.04 9.42
CA SER A 150 13.91 -13.73 8.21
C SER A 150 12.76 -14.08 7.26
N GLY A 151 11.66 -14.64 7.80
CA GLY A 151 10.43 -14.89 7.05
C GLY A 151 9.85 -13.61 6.47
N LEU A 152 9.70 -12.56 7.29
CA LEU A 152 9.19 -11.25 6.84
C LEU A 152 10.01 -10.65 5.70
N ARG A 153 11.35 -10.78 5.73
CA ARG A 153 12.24 -10.28 4.66
C ARG A 153 11.86 -10.89 3.31
N SER A 154 11.56 -12.18 3.28
CA SER A 154 11.18 -12.92 2.06
C SER A 154 9.73 -12.65 1.67
N TRP A 155 8.81 -12.69 2.65
CA TRP A 155 7.37 -12.53 2.40
C TRP A 155 7.01 -11.12 1.91
N ILE A 156 7.73 -10.08 2.36
CA ILE A 156 7.52 -8.72 1.84
C ILE A 156 7.86 -8.59 0.34
N LEU A 157 8.79 -9.40 -0.18
CA LEU A 157 9.10 -9.48 -1.61
C LEU A 157 8.11 -10.35 -2.39
N GLY A 158 7.32 -11.17 -1.69
CA GLY A 158 6.37 -12.09 -2.30
C GLY A 158 6.99 -13.40 -2.76
N ILE A 159 7.95 -13.90 -1.98
CA ILE A 159 8.56 -15.23 -2.12
C ILE A 159 8.52 -15.97 -0.78
N PRO A 160 8.55 -17.31 -0.77
CA PRO A 160 8.72 -18.07 0.47
C PRO A 160 10.13 -17.84 1.04
N GLU A 161 10.27 -18.00 2.35
CA GLU A 161 11.56 -18.07 3.03
C GLU A 161 12.33 -19.32 2.55
N GLU A 162 13.62 -19.15 2.28
CA GLU A 162 14.50 -20.24 1.87
C GLU A 162 14.77 -21.19 3.04
N ASN A 163 15.02 -22.46 2.74
CA ASN A 163 15.32 -23.52 3.70
C ASN A 163 14.22 -23.81 4.74
N GLU A 164 13.05 -23.18 4.62
CA GLU A 164 11.89 -23.43 5.47
C GLU A 164 10.79 -24.18 4.71
N PHE A 165 10.10 -25.08 5.41
CA PHE A 165 9.04 -25.90 4.81
C PHE A 165 7.82 -25.05 4.44
N ILE A 166 7.29 -25.26 3.22
CA ILE A 166 6.08 -24.59 2.74
C ILE A 166 4.87 -25.50 2.98
N ASP A 167 3.99 -25.09 3.90
CA ASP A 167 2.78 -25.87 4.23
C ASP A 167 1.72 -25.81 3.13
N LYS A 168 1.55 -24.62 2.54
CA LYS A 168 0.56 -24.37 1.49
C LYS A 168 0.98 -23.13 0.70
N TRP A 169 0.71 -23.13 -0.60
CA TRP A 169 0.88 -21.93 -1.41
C TRP A 169 -0.08 -21.95 -2.61
N GLU A 170 -0.39 -20.77 -3.11
CA GLU A 170 -1.20 -20.55 -4.31
C GLU A 170 -0.59 -19.41 -5.12
N ILE A 171 -0.59 -19.53 -6.44
CA ILE A 171 -0.20 -18.47 -7.37
C ILE A 171 -1.38 -18.02 -8.20
N ASP A 172 -1.36 -16.75 -8.61
CA ASP A 172 -2.30 -16.23 -9.61
C ASP A 172 -1.88 -16.60 -11.05
N PHE A 173 -2.74 -16.26 -12.01
CA PHE A 173 -2.49 -16.52 -13.44
C PHE A 173 -1.25 -15.79 -13.98
N SER A 174 -0.71 -14.79 -13.28
CA SER A 174 0.50 -14.09 -13.68
C SER A 174 1.76 -14.68 -13.04
N GLY A 175 1.67 -15.78 -12.29
CA GLY A 175 2.81 -16.39 -11.61
C GLY A 175 3.26 -15.66 -10.34
N ARG A 176 2.37 -14.87 -9.71
CA ARG A 176 2.66 -14.20 -8.44
C ARG A 176 2.05 -14.99 -7.29
N LEU A 177 2.70 -14.98 -6.12
CA LEU A 177 2.09 -15.57 -4.92
C LEU A 177 0.78 -14.86 -4.61
N LYS A 178 -0.28 -15.65 -4.38
CA LYS A 178 -1.58 -15.20 -3.92
C LYS A 178 -1.80 -15.58 -2.46
N GLN A 179 -1.38 -16.79 -2.07
CA GLN A 179 -1.38 -17.27 -0.69
C GLN A 179 -0.10 -18.03 -0.38
N LEU A 180 0.37 -17.94 0.86
CA LEU A 180 1.48 -18.72 1.40
C LEU A 180 1.17 -19.07 2.86
N ARG A 181 1.43 -20.31 3.25
CA ARG A 181 1.48 -20.74 4.65
C ARG A 181 2.85 -21.35 4.92
N GLN A 182 3.60 -20.75 5.85
CA GLN A 182 4.97 -21.11 6.19
C GLN A 182 5.27 -20.69 7.63
N SER A 183 6.01 -21.50 8.37
CA SER A 183 6.45 -21.20 9.74
C SER A 183 5.30 -20.82 10.70
N GLY A 184 4.10 -21.40 10.50
CA GLY A 184 2.90 -21.11 11.30
C GLY A 184 2.19 -19.79 10.98
N TRP A 185 2.60 -19.11 9.90
CA TRP A 185 1.99 -17.88 9.40
C TRP A 185 1.21 -18.14 8.12
N GLU A 186 0.05 -17.50 7.99
CA GLU A 186 -0.68 -17.36 6.73
C GLU A 186 -0.46 -15.96 6.16
N ILE A 187 -0.03 -15.90 4.90
CA ILE A 187 0.24 -14.67 4.16
C ILE A 187 -0.67 -14.63 2.94
N ASN A 188 -1.51 -13.59 2.87
CA ASN A 188 -2.40 -13.33 1.75
C ASN A 188 -1.89 -12.11 0.98
N TYR A 189 -1.59 -12.28 -0.31
CA TYR A 189 -1.10 -11.23 -1.19
C TYR A 189 -2.27 -10.62 -1.96
N LEU A 190 -2.60 -9.37 -1.63
CA LEU A 190 -3.83 -8.71 -2.08
C LEU A 190 -3.60 -7.70 -3.20
N GLY A 191 -2.36 -7.47 -3.61
CA GLY A 191 -2.05 -6.56 -4.70
C GLY A 191 -0.57 -6.46 -4.98
N TYR A 192 -0.25 -6.27 -6.26
CA TYR A 192 1.10 -6.11 -6.76
C TYR A 192 1.21 -4.83 -7.57
N ARG A 193 2.45 -4.34 -7.71
CA ARG A 193 2.78 -3.24 -8.59
C ARG A 193 4.08 -3.55 -9.32
N ARG A 194 4.11 -3.24 -10.61
CA ARG A 194 5.34 -3.29 -11.40
C ARG A 194 6.24 -2.11 -11.03
N ILE A 195 7.47 -2.41 -10.60
CA ILE A 195 8.54 -1.47 -10.28
C ILE A 195 9.74 -1.87 -11.14
N ARG A 196 9.96 -1.12 -12.23
CA ARG A 196 10.90 -1.52 -13.31
C ARG A 196 10.49 -2.88 -13.91
N ALA A 197 11.37 -3.87 -13.89
CA ALA A 197 11.10 -5.22 -14.39
C ALA A 197 10.36 -6.12 -13.37
N LEU A 198 10.36 -5.76 -12.08
CA LEU A 198 9.85 -6.60 -11.01
C LEU A 198 8.40 -6.29 -10.66
N GLU A 199 7.59 -7.31 -10.38
CA GLU A 199 6.26 -7.15 -9.76
C GLU A 199 6.33 -7.49 -8.27
N LEU A 200 6.18 -6.44 -7.44
CA LEU A 200 6.35 -6.51 -5.99
C LEU A 200 5.01 -6.34 -5.26
N PRO A 201 4.80 -7.02 -4.12
CA PRO A 201 3.63 -6.81 -3.30
C PRO A 201 3.47 -5.33 -2.92
N VAL A 202 2.24 -4.84 -2.97
CA VAL A 202 1.88 -3.53 -2.40
C VAL A 202 0.85 -3.66 -1.29
N ARG A 203 0.15 -4.79 -1.21
CA ARG A 203 -0.80 -5.07 -0.14
C ARG A 203 -0.69 -6.54 0.25
N LEU A 204 -0.45 -6.80 1.53
CA LEU A 204 -0.41 -8.14 2.08
C LEU A 204 -1.01 -8.16 3.49
N GLU A 205 -1.63 -9.28 3.83
CA GLU A 205 -2.06 -9.59 5.19
C GLU A 205 -1.26 -10.78 5.70
N LEU A 206 -0.79 -10.67 6.94
CA LEU A 206 -0.10 -11.75 7.64
C LEU A 206 -0.88 -12.06 8.91
N GLU A 207 -1.10 -13.34 9.17
CA GLU A 207 -1.77 -13.76 10.38
C GLU A 207 -1.24 -15.06 10.96
N ASN A 208 -1.34 -15.14 12.28
CA ASN A 208 -1.26 -16.36 13.06
C ASN A 208 -2.38 -16.30 14.12
N PRO A 209 -2.57 -17.32 14.98
CA PRO A 209 -3.67 -17.36 15.93
C PRO A 209 -3.79 -16.15 16.89
N ARG A 210 -2.70 -15.41 17.16
CA ARG A 210 -2.66 -14.30 18.14
C ARG A 210 -2.28 -12.95 17.54
N PHE A 211 -1.95 -12.92 16.26
CA PHE A 211 -1.39 -11.74 15.61
C PHE A 211 -1.90 -11.62 14.19
N ARG A 212 -2.40 -10.44 13.84
CA ARG A 212 -2.77 -10.07 12.47
C ARG A 212 -2.15 -8.74 12.12
N ALA A 213 -1.51 -8.67 10.96
CA ALA A 213 -1.02 -7.43 10.37
C ALA A 213 -1.55 -7.26 8.95
N ARG A 214 -1.99 -6.04 8.63
CA ARG A 214 -2.23 -5.61 7.25
C ARG A 214 -1.16 -4.61 6.87
N ILE A 215 -0.42 -4.90 5.81
CA ILE A 215 0.67 -4.05 5.30
C ILE A 215 0.24 -3.46 3.97
N GLN A 216 0.27 -2.13 3.87
CA GLN A 216 0.16 -1.40 2.62
C GLN A 216 1.50 -0.72 2.32
N ILE A 217 2.21 -1.22 1.32
CA ILE A 217 3.44 -0.61 0.83
C ILE A 217 3.05 0.53 -0.11
N ILE A 218 3.56 1.71 0.18
CA ILE A 218 3.29 2.95 -0.55
C ILE A 218 4.35 3.13 -1.64
N ARG A 219 5.61 2.88 -1.28
CA ARG A 219 6.76 3.10 -2.16
C ARG A 219 7.79 1.99 -2.00
N TRP A 220 8.29 1.53 -3.15
CA TRP A 220 9.46 0.69 -3.29
C TRP A 220 10.61 1.52 -3.85
N VAL A 221 11.83 1.21 -3.43
CA VAL A 221 13.08 1.72 -4.03
C VAL A 221 14.01 0.53 -4.21
N LEU A 222 14.43 0.33 -5.46
CA LEU A 222 15.34 -0.74 -5.87
C LEU A 222 16.71 -0.13 -6.22
N PRO A 223 17.81 -0.89 -6.06
CA PRO A 223 19.14 -0.46 -6.45
C PRO A 223 19.15 -0.08 -7.94
N PRO A 224 19.97 0.89 -8.38
CA PRO A 224 20.14 1.16 -9.80
C PRO A 224 20.60 -0.10 -10.53
N THR A 225 20.09 -0.29 -11.75
CA THR A 225 20.41 -1.43 -12.61
C THR A 225 21.71 -1.16 -13.37
#